data_AF-L1JS04-F1
#
_entry.id   AF-L1JS04-F1
#
_cell.length_a   1.000
_cell.length_b   1.000
_cell.length_c   1.000
_cell.angle_alpha   90.00
_cell.angle_beta   90.00
_cell.angle_gamma   90.00
#
_symmetry.space_group_name_H-M   'P 1'
#
loop_
_entity.id
_entity.type
_entity.pdbx_description
1 polymer ?
#
loop_
_entity_poly.entity_id
_entity_poly.type
_entity_poly.pdbx_seq_one_letter_code
_entity_poly.pdbx_strand_id
1 'polypeptide(L)'
;MRSNSSITSYGASLYRDIRKAFGVSDDAFLASLGIKQVIGGLLLGDMRNVAERVSEGRSGSLFYYSHDGKFMVKTVSREEGDAMRSMLPAYYEYVKENPNTLLMRILGQFDLVHEGIRYHLVVLANVFNTSLPIHERFDLKGSTFKRTV
;
A
#
# COMPACT_ATOMS: atom_id res chain seq x y z
N MET A 1 18.94 -5.92 23.12
CA MET A 1 18.99 -4.63 22.41
C MET A 1 17.59 -4.31 21.90
N ARG A 2 16.98 -3.18 22.29
CA ARG A 2 15.66 -2.80 21.78
C ARG A 2 15.87 -2.22 20.38
N SER A 3 15.25 -2.80 19.34
CA SER A 3 15.31 -2.22 17.99
C SER A 3 14.70 -0.82 18.02
N ASN A 4 15.39 0.18 17.47
CA ASN A 4 14.90 1.55 17.47
C ASN A 4 14.00 1.74 16.24
N SER A 5 12.69 1.50 16.43
CA SER A 5 11.70 1.62 15.37
C SER A 5 10.55 2.53 15.78
N SER A 6 10.11 3.41 14.88
CA SER A 6 8.94 4.25 15.08
C SER A 6 8.09 4.31 13.82
N ILE A 7 6.78 4.46 14.00
CA ILE A 7 5.80 4.58 12.92
C ILE A 7 4.99 5.85 13.14
N THR A 8 4.89 6.68 12.11
CA THR A 8 4.07 7.89 12.09
C THR A 8 2.98 7.75 11.05
N SER A 9 1.72 7.98 11.41
CA SER A 9 0.59 7.99 10.48
C SER A 9 0.24 9.40 10.01
N TYR A 10 -0.01 9.59 8.72
CA TYR A 10 -0.50 10.85 8.15
C TYR A 10 -2.00 10.78 7.88
N GLY A 11 -2.74 11.86 8.13
CA GLY A 11 -4.17 11.95 7.77
C GLY A 11 -5.05 10.85 8.37
N ALA A 12 -4.73 10.35 9.57
CA ALA A 12 -5.29 9.13 10.14
C ALA A 12 -6.83 9.12 10.21
N SER A 13 -7.46 10.26 10.53
CA SER A 13 -8.92 10.39 10.54
C SER A 13 -9.54 10.28 9.15
N LEU A 14 -8.98 10.97 8.15
CA LEU A 14 -9.47 10.89 6.77
C LEU A 14 -9.28 9.48 6.21
N TYR A 15 -8.12 8.84 6.41
CA TYR A 15 -7.91 7.48 5.95
C TYR A 15 -8.82 6.46 6.64
N ARG A 16 -9.18 6.67 7.91
CA ARG A 16 -10.21 5.86 8.57
C ARG A 16 -11.56 5.99 7.87
N ASP A 17 -11.95 7.19 7.50
CA ASP A 17 -13.23 7.42 6.83
C ASP A 17 -13.22 6.92 5.38
N ILE A 18 -12.09 7.02 4.68
CA ILE A 18 -11.86 6.37 3.37
C ILE A 18 -11.97 4.84 3.50
N ARG A 19 -11.35 4.23 4.52
CA ARG A 19 -11.46 2.78 4.77
C ARG A 19 -12.92 2.38 4.95
N LYS A 20 -13.70 3.13 5.74
CA LYS A 20 -15.13 2.90 5.91
C LYS A 20 -15.90 3.03 4.59
N ALA A 21 -15.62 4.05 3.78
CA ALA A 21 -16.25 4.22 2.47
C ALA A 21 -15.99 3.03 1.53
N PHE A 22 -14.86 2.35 1.68
CA PHE A 22 -14.53 1.12 0.94
C PHE A 22 -14.92 -0.18 1.67
N GLY A 23 -15.64 -0.12 2.80
CA GLY A 23 -16.07 -1.30 3.55
C GLY A 23 -14.95 -2.01 4.32
N VAL A 24 -13.85 -1.32 4.60
CA VAL A 24 -12.71 -1.84 5.38
C VAL A 24 -12.82 -1.37 6.83
N SER A 25 -12.98 -2.29 7.78
CA SER A 25 -12.95 -1.96 9.21
C SER A 25 -11.52 -1.77 9.71
N ASP A 26 -11.35 -0.93 10.74
CA ASP A 26 -10.04 -0.69 11.35
C ASP A 26 -9.44 -1.98 11.93
N ASP A 27 -10.26 -2.82 12.56
CA ASP A 27 -9.81 -4.11 13.11
C ASP A 27 -9.31 -5.06 12.01
N ALA A 28 -10.04 -5.17 10.91
CA ALA A 28 -9.63 -6.01 9.78
C ALA A 28 -8.35 -5.46 9.13
N PHE A 29 -8.23 -4.14 9.00
CA PHE A 29 -7.04 -3.47 8.47
C PHE A 29 -5.81 -3.75 9.34
N LEU A 30 -5.90 -3.56 10.65
CA LEU A 30 -4.80 -3.78 11.60
C LEU A 30 -4.43 -5.27 11.71
N ALA A 31 -5.41 -6.17 11.74
CA ALA A 31 -5.17 -7.60 11.75
C ALA A 31 -4.42 -8.07 10.50
N SER A 32 -4.76 -7.52 9.33
CA SER A 32 -4.14 -7.89 8.05
C SER A 32 -2.69 -7.40 7.94
N LEU A 33 -2.42 -6.18 8.41
CA LEU A 33 -1.15 -5.48 8.25
C LEU A 33 -0.17 -5.61 9.42
N GLY A 34 -0.49 -6.38 10.46
CA GLY A 34 0.24 -6.48 11.72
C GLY A 34 1.69 -5.96 11.71
N ILE A 35 1.99 -5.03 12.62
CA ILE A 35 3.26 -4.27 12.65
C ILE A 35 4.51 -5.17 12.55
N LYS A 36 4.48 -6.35 13.18
CA LYS A 36 5.57 -7.33 13.10
C LYS A 36 5.75 -7.91 11.70
N GLN A 37 4.67 -8.14 10.96
CA GLN A 37 4.71 -8.65 9.59
C GLN A 37 5.20 -7.59 8.61
N VAL A 38 4.77 -6.33 8.74
CA VAL A 38 5.28 -5.25 7.88
C VAL A 38 6.76 -4.97 8.15
N ILE A 39 7.19 -4.91 9.42
CA ILE A 39 8.60 -4.73 9.78
C ILE A 39 9.42 -5.95 9.37
N GLY A 40 8.94 -7.17 9.64
CA GLY A 40 9.65 -8.40 9.29
C GLY A 40 9.80 -8.59 7.78
N GLY A 41 8.74 -8.31 7.01
CA GLY A 41 8.76 -8.38 5.55
C GLY A 41 9.57 -7.26 4.89
N LEU A 42 9.52 -6.04 5.42
CA LEU A 42 10.23 -4.89 4.82
C LEU A 42 11.71 -4.83 5.22
N LEU A 43 12.06 -5.21 6.46
CA LEU A 43 13.37 -4.91 7.06
C LEU A 43 14.21 -6.15 7.33
N LEU A 44 13.57 -7.27 7.68
CA LEU A 44 14.29 -8.49 8.06
C LEU A 44 14.33 -9.55 6.95
N GLY A 45 13.57 -9.33 5.86
CA GLY A 45 13.51 -10.26 4.74
C GLY A 45 13.30 -11.69 5.22
N ASP A 46 12.30 -11.95 6.07
CA ASP A 46 11.98 -13.34 6.47
C ASP A 46 11.48 -14.09 5.24
N MET A 47 12.44 -14.59 4.46
CA MET A 47 12.34 -15.20 3.13
C MET A 47 11.63 -16.56 3.13
N ARG A 48 10.89 -16.88 4.18
CA ARG A 48 10.34 -18.22 4.36
C ARG A 48 8.93 -18.39 3.81
N ASN A 49 8.18 -17.31 3.51
CA ASN A 49 6.80 -17.45 3.03
C ASN A 49 6.24 -16.33 2.13
N VAL A 50 7.02 -15.34 1.71
CA VAL A 50 6.43 -14.16 1.05
C VAL A 50 6.65 -14.22 -0.44
N ALA A 51 5.55 -14.19 -1.18
CA ALA A 51 5.47 -13.94 -2.61
C ALA A 51 6.06 -12.55 -2.95
N GLU A 52 7.38 -12.41 -2.83
CA GLU A 52 8.14 -11.24 -3.25
C GLU A 52 7.98 -11.09 -4.76
N ARG A 53 7.06 -10.22 -5.16
CA ARG A 53 7.23 -9.48 -6.41
C ARG A 53 7.92 -8.17 -6.06
N VAL A 54 9.25 -8.24 -5.93
CA VAL A 54 10.13 -7.09 -6.19
C VAL A 54 9.64 -6.50 -7.51
N SER A 55 9.27 -5.23 -7.53
CA SER A 55 8.65 -4.72 -8.75
C SER A 55 9.60 -4.80 -9.93
N GLU A 56 9.09 -5.33 -11.03
CA GLU A 56 9.63 -5.18 -12.39
C GLU A 56 9.45 -3.74 -12.92
N GLY A 57 9.21 -2.76 -12.03
CA GLY A 57 9.04 -1.35 -12.36
C GLY A 57 10.39 -0.63 -12.33
N ARG A 58 10.61 0.30 -13.28
CA ARG A 58 11.85 1.11 -13.37
C ARG A 58 12.19 1.90 -12.09
N SER A 59 11.24 2.07 -11.17
CA SER A 59 11.38 2.89 -9.96
C SER A 59 12.07 2.20 -8.79
N GLY A 60 12.31 0.88 -8.84
CA GLY A 60 12.94 0.15 -7.71
C GLY A 60 12.12 0.17 -6.42
N SER A 61 10.82 0.48 -6.50
CA SER A 61 9.93 0.53 -5.34
C SER A 61 9.60 -0.88 -4.85
N LEU A 62 9.74 -1.12 -3.54
CA LEU A 62 9.38 -2.39 -2.92
C LEU A 62 7.86 -2.47 -2.68
N PHE A 63 7.30 -3.65 -2.93
CA PHE A 63 5.90 -3.97 -2.65
C PHE A 63 5.84 -5.18 -1.72
N TYR A 64 4.92 -5.13 -0.76
CA TYR A 64 4.62 -6.20 0.17
C TYR A 64 3.11 -6.43 0.23
N TYR A 65 2.66 -7.67 0.33
CA TYR A 65 1.24 -7.98 0.51
C TYR A 65 0.96 -8.35 1.96
N SER A 66 -0.22 -7.97 2.48
CA SER A 66 -0.69 -8.47 3.77
C SER A 66 -0.75 -9.99 3.77
N HIS A 67 -0.68 -10.61 4.95
CA HIS A 67 -0.61 -12.07 5.08
C HIS A 67 -1.82 -12.80 4.44
N ASP A 68 -2.94 -12.11 4.32
CA ASP A 68 -4.18 -12.58 3.71
C ASP A 68 -4.41 -12.05 2.29
N GLY A 69 -3.42 -11.34 1.71
CA GLY A 69 -3.45 -10.81 0.36
C GLY A 69 -4.44 -9.67 0.12
N LYS A 70 -5.17 -9.17 1.14
CA LYS A 70 -6.18 -8.12 0.98
C LYS A 70 -5.59 -6.75 0.69
N PHE A 71 -4.40 -6.47 1.20
CA PHE A 71 -3.75 -5.17 1.11
C PHE A 71 -2.34 -5.28 0.55
N MET A 72 -1.87 -4.17 -0.01
CA MET A 72 -0.52 -4.01 -0.51
C MET A 72 0.12 -2.80 0.15
N VAL A 73 1.34 -2.96 0.67
CA VAL A 73 2.18 -1.89 1.17
C VAL A 73 3.22 -1.58 0.11
N LYS A 74 3.30 -0.32 -0.29
CA LYS A 74 4.26 0.18 -1.27
C LYS A 74 5.19 1.17 -0.60
N THR A 75 6.50 1.04 -0.85
CA THR A 75 7.45 2.11 -0.55
C THR A 75 7.42 3.15 -1.67
N VAL A 76 7.26 4.42 -1.31
CA VAL A 76 7.20 5.55 -2.24
C VAL A 76 8.35 6.51 -2.00
N SER A 77 8.66 7.37 -2.98
CA SER A 77 9.59 8.47 -2.75
C SER A 77 8.98 9.50 -1.78
N ARG A 78 9.83 10.38 -1.23
CA ARG A 78 9.37 11.49 -0.38
C ARG A 78 8.41 12.40 -1.15
N GLU A 79 8.73 12.69 -2.41
CA GLU A 79 7.97 13.54 -3.33
C GLU A 79 6.61 12.93 -3.67
N GLU A 80 6.58 11.62 -3.98
CA GLU A 80 5.32 10.88 -4.18
C GLU A 80 4.46 10.93 -2.90
N GLY A 81 5.08 10.72 -1.73
CA GLY A 81 4.40 10.82 -0.44
C GLY A 81 3.83 12.22 -0.17
N ASP A 82 4.59 13.28 -0.46
CA ASP A 82 4.14 14.67 -0.34
C ASP A 82 2.98 14.99 -1.30
N ALA A 83 3.06 14.53 -2.54
CA ALA A 83 1.98 14.69 -3.52
C ALA A 83 0.69 13.96 -3.10
N MET A 84 0.81 12.77 -2.52
CA MET A 84 -0.34 12.05 -1.99
C MET A 84 -0.98 12.77 -0.79
N ARG A 85 -0.16 13.37 0.08
CA ARG A 85 -0.67 14.19 1.20
C ARG A 85 -1.41 15.42 0.72
N SER A 86 -0.91 16.10 -0.32
CA SER A 86 -1.55 17.31 -0.84
C SER A 86 -2.88 17.01 -1.53
N MET A 87 -3.01 15.86 -2.21
CA MET A 87 -4.28 15.45 -2.85
C MET A 87 -5.29 14.80 -1.89
N LEU A 88 -4.90 14.43 -0.66
CA LEU A 88 -5.75 13.64 0.25
C LEU A 88 -7.14 14.24 0.50
N PRO A 89 -7.32 15.56 0.73
CA PRO A 89 -8.65 16.13 0.94
C PRO A 89 -9.56 15.97 -0.30
N ALA A 90 -9.04 16.24 -1.49
CA ALA A 90 -9.78 16.11 -2.74
C ALA A 90 -10.11 14.64 -3.05
N TYR A 91 -9.16 13.74 -2.80
CA TYR A 91 -9.36 12.30 -2.94
C TYR A 91 -10.46 11.79 -1.99
N TYR A 92 -10.46 12.24 -0.73
CA TYR A 92 -11.47 11.87 0.25
C TYR A 92 -12.90 12.26 -0.17
N GLU A 93 -13.10 13.51 -0.60
CA GLU A 93 -14.42 13.97 -1.07
C GLU A 93 -14.87 13.20 -2.32
N TYR A 94 -13.95 12.99 -3.28
CA TYR A 94 -14.25 12.23 -4.48
C TYR A 94 -14.67 10.78 -4.17
N VAL A 95 -13.97 10.08 -3.27
CA VAL A 95 -14.29 8.68 -2.89
C VAL A 95 -15.66 8.59 -2.22
N LYS A 96 -16.03 9.56 -1.37
CA LYS A 96 -17.35 9.60 -0.74
C LYS A 96 -18.48 9.71 -1.75
N GLU A 97 -18.30 10.53 -2.78
CA GLU A 97 -19.29 10.73 -3.83
C GLU A 97 -19.30 9.60 -4.86
N ASN A 98 -18.19 8.86 -5.00
CA ASN A 98 -17.99 7.85 -6.04
C ASN A 98 -17.57 6.50 -5.43
N PRO A 99 -18.46 5.79 -4.71
CA PRO A 99 -18.13 4.54 -4.01
C PRO A 99 -17.66 3.41 -4.95
N ASN A 100 -18.03 3.47 -6.24
CA ASN A 100 -17.66 2.51 -7.28
C ASN A 100 -16.48 2.96 -8.14
N THR A 101 -15.69 3.94 -7.69
CA THR A 101 -14.54 4.43 -8.47
C THR A 101 -13.52 3.33 -8.78
N LEU A 102 -12.90 3.45 -9.96
CA LEU A 102 -11.75 2.65 -10.38
C LEU A 102 -10.42 3.25 -9.93
N LEU A 103 -10.42 4.42 -9.29
CA LEU A 103 -9.21 4.97 -8.69
C LEU A 103 -8.64 3.99 -7.67
N MET A 104 -7.32 4.00 -7.59
CA MET A 104 -6.58 3.23 -6.60
C MET A 104 -7.12 3.54 -5.19
N ARG A 105 -7.43 2.48 -4.43
CA ARG A 105 -7.97 2.60 -3.07
C ARG A 105 -6.81 2.77 -2.09
N ILE A 106 -6.51 4.00 -1.73
CA ILE A 106 -5.43 4.35 -0.80
C ILE A 106 -6.01 4.35 0.61
N LEU A 107 -5.52 3.45 1.45
CA LEU A 107 -6.12 3.13 2.76
C LEU A 107 -5.31 3.65 3.95
N GLY A 108 -4.10 4.15 3.71
CA GLY A 108 -3.26 4.73 4.74
C GLY A 108 -1.91 5.17 4.21
N GLN A 109 -1.28 6.09 4.92
CA GLN A 109 0.05 6.59 4.64
C GLN A 109 0.85 6.70 5.93
N PHE A 110 2.06 6.16 5.92
CA PHE A 110 2.90 6.04 7.11
C PHE A 110 4.36 6.33 6.80
N ASP A 111 5.08 6.84 7.78
CA ASP A 111 6.53 6.80 7.80
C ASP A 111 6.98 5.75 8.80
N LEU A 112 7.86 4.85 8.38
CA LEU A 112 8.56 3.91 9.25
C LEU A 112 10.02 4.36 9.35
N VAL A 113 10.49 4.59 10.57
CA VAL A 113 11.93 4.80 10.84
C VAL A 113 12.43 3.55 11.54
N HIS A 114 13.44 2.89 10.98
CA HIS A 114 14.07 1.71 11.55
C HIS A 114 15.57 1.83 11.46
N GLU A 115 16.26 1.76 12.61
CA GLU A 115 17.72 1.86 12.69
C GLU A 115 18.27 3.10 11.94
N GLY A 116 17.54 4.21 12.04
CA GLY A 116 17.89 5.50 11.42
C GLY A 116 17.47 5.65 9.95
N ILE A 117 17.04 4.58 9.27
CA ILE A 117 16.56 4.62 7.89
C ILE A 117 15.06 4.91 7.87
N ARG A 118 14.64 5.87 7.04
CA ARG A 118 13.24 6.26 6.86
C ARG A 118 12.66 5.65 5.58
N TYR A 119 11.50 5.03 5.71
CA TYR A 119 10.70 4.49 4.62
C TYR A 119 9.35 5.20 4.58
N HIS A 120 8.98 5.73 3.41
CA HIS A 120 7.65 6.29 3.18
C HIS A 120 6.74 5.21 2.61
N LEU A 121 5.68 4.89 3.34
CA LEU A 121 4.82 3.76 3.06
C LEU A 121 3.40 4.22 2.72
N VAL A 122 2.83 3.56 1.72
CA VAL A 122 1.44 3.72 1.32
C VAL A 122 0.79 2.36 1.36
N VAL A 123 -0.39 2.28 1.97
CA VAL A 123 -1.20 1.06 2.00
C VAL A 123 -2.34 1.18 1.00
N LEU A 124 -2.50 0.17 0.17
CA LEU A 124 -3.45 0.09 -0.93
C LEU A 124 -4.32 -1.14 -0.78
N ALA A 125 -5.57 -1.10 -1.25
CA ALA A 125 -6.34 -2.33 -1.45
C ALA A 125 -5.72 -3.14 -2.59
N ASN A 126 -5.63 -4.46 -2.42
CA ASN A 126 -5.20 -5.34 -3.51
C ASN A 126 -6.36 -5.58 -4.49
N VAL A 127 -6.23 -5.05 -5.71
CA VAL A 127 -7.20 -5.26 -6.79
C VAL A 127 -7.31 -6.71 -7.26
N PHE A 128 -6.30 -7.54 -6.94
CA PHE A 128 -6.26 -8.95 -7.27
C PHE A 128 -6.70 -9.87 -6.12
N ASN A 129 -7.25 -9.31 -5.03
CA ASN A 129 -7.77 -10.10 -3.93
C ASN A 129 -9.08 -10.78 -4.32
N THR A 130 -9.00 -12.04 -4.74
CA THR A 130 -10.14 -12.88 -5.15
C THR A 130 -9.87 -14.33 -4.77
N SER A 131 -10.94 -15.09 -4.51
CA SER A 131 -10.87 -16.55 -4.32
C SER A 131 -10.74 -17.31 -5.64
N LEU A 132 -10.93 -16.63 -6.77
CA LEU A 132 -10.85 -17.23 -8.11
C LEU A 132 -9.42 -17.19 -8.66
N PRO A 133 -9.02 -18.19 -9.46
CA PRO A 133 -7.72 -18.16 -10.13
C PRO A 133 -7.66 -17.03 -11.15
N ILE A 134 -6.56 -16.25 -11.10
CA ILE A 134 -6.24 -15.24 -12.10
C ILE A 134 -5.31 -15.88 -13.13
N HIS A 135 -5.81 -16.13 -14.34
CA HIS A 135 -5.05 -16.75 -15.42
C HIS A 135 -4.10 -15.77 -16.10
N GLU A 136 -4.52 -14.52 -16.28
CA GLU A 136 -3.77 -13.49 -17.02
C GLU A 136 -3.87 -12.13 -16.32
N ARG A 137 -2.86 -11.27 -16.54
CA ARG A 137 -2.79 -9.91 -15.99
C ARG A 137 -2.29 -8.96 -17.08
N PHE A 138 -2.83 -7.75 -17.09
CA PHE A 138 -2.48 -6.71 -18.06
C PHE A 138 -2.21 -5.37 -17.36
N ASP A 139 -1.19 -4.63 -17.83
CA ASP A 139 -0.93 -3.23 -17.48
C ASP A 139 -1.15 -2.35 -18.72
N LEU A 140 -2.39 -1.89 -18.89
CA LEU A 140 -2.83 -1.09 -20.04
C LEU A 140 -2.67 0.40 -19.71
N LYS A 141 -1.93 1.15 -20.53
CA LYS A 141 -1.88 2.63 -20.41
C LYS A 141 -2.06 3.37 -21.74
N GLY A 142 -2.66 2.72 -22.73
CA GLY A 142 -3.13 3.33 -23.99
C GLY A 142 -2.06 3.80 -25.00
N SER A 143 -0.79 3.95 -24.60
CA SER A 143 0.31 4.27 -25.53
C SER A 143 0.94 3.01 -26.14
N THR A 144 1.54 3.12 -27.33
CA THR A 144 2.26 2.02 -28.01
C THR A 144 3.77 2.00 -27.72
N PHE A 145 4.38 3.13 -27.37
CA PHE A 145 5.81 3.22 -27.08
C PHE A 145 6.18 2.49 -25.77
N LYS A 146 7.22 1.64 -25.82
CA LYS A 146 7.73 0.82 -24.70
C LYS A 146 6.65 -0.03 -24.00
N ARG A 147 5.83 -0.71 -24.81
CA ARG A 147 4.91 -1.78 -24.39
C ARG A 147 5.48 -3.11 -24.85
N THR A 148 6.25 -3.74 -23.98
CA THR A 148 6.77 -5.10 -24.21
C THR A 148 6.14 -6.01 -23.16
N VAL A 149 5.87 -7.25 -23.57
CA VAL A 149 5.48 -8.35 -22.68
C VAL A 149 6.72 -8.87 -21.97
#